data_AF-A0A920J9D9-F1
#
_entry.id   AF-A0A920J9D9-F1
#
_cell.length_a   1.000
_cell.length_b   1.000
_cell.length_c   1.000
_cell.angle_alpha   90.00
_cell.angle_beta   90.00
_cell.angle_gamma   90.00
#
_symmetry.space_group_name_H-M   'P 1'
#
loop_
_entity.id
_entity.type
_entity.pdbx_description
1 polymer ?
#
loop_
_entity_poly.entity_id
_entity_poly.type
_entity_poly.pdbx_seq_one_letter_code
_entity_poly.pdbx_strand_id
1 'polypeptide(L)'
;MAKITHKGMWIELKSLDKDAKSKYILCNVFLFAGALLFGVHLAAVGGLGIEVSQEVSPSPVLVIVRVLSLTFMLIAAWLYKEFFATQDEFLNRYNEFVLSNGAIGFLFVGFLISILSPYIDYQVTFYEYFLGFALGTIIGGYRFHNKFIG
;
A
#
# COMPACT_ATOMS: atom_id res chain seq x y z
N MET A 1 -19.49 -1.43 14.41
CA MET A 1 -19.30 -2.18 13.15
C MET A 1 -18.69 -1.21 12.16
N ALA A 2 -17.58 -1.58 11.51
CA ALA A 2 -16.86 -0.69 10.61
C ALA A 2 -17.76 -0.27 9.44
N LYS A 3 -17.95 1.04 9.29
CA LYS A 3 -18.73 1.62 8.21
C LYS A 3 -17.80 2.15 7.14
N ILE A 4 -18.07 1.78 5.90
CA ILE A 4 -17.34 2.25 4.73
C ILE A 4 -17.99 3.53 4.20
N THR A 5 -17.18 4.53 3.88
CA THR A 5 -17.61 5.88 3.47
C THR A 5 -16.86 6.33 2.21
N HIS A 6 -17.21 7.51 1.70
CA HIS A 6 -16.54 8.15 0.56
C HIS A 6 -16.41 7.23 -0.66
N LYS A 7 -17.53 6.65 -1.09
CA LYS A 7 -17.60 5.75 -2.26
C LYS A 7 -16.68 4.52 -2.16
N GLY A 8 -16.63 3.90 -0.99
CA GLY A 8 -15.87 2.66 -0.83
C GLY A 8 -14.37 2.89 -0.63
N MET A 9 -13.95 4.08 -0.21
CA MET A 9 -12.52 4.42 -0.09
C MET A 9 -12.03 4.51 1.35
N TRP A 10 -12.92 4.78 2.31
CA TRP A 10 -12.52 5.09 3.69
C TRP A 10 -13.35 4.33 4.72
N ILE A 11 -12.71 3.96 5.83
CA ILE A 11 -13.40 3.42 7.00
C ILE A 11 -13.71 4.58 7.97
N GLU A 12 -14.96 4.68 8.41
CA GLU A 12 -15.39 5.69 9.37
C GLU A 12 -14.88 5.36 10.78
N LEU A 13 -13.86 6.07 11.26
CA LEU A 13 -13.23 5.80 12.57
C LEU A 13 -14.20 5.82 13.76
N LYS A 14 -15.30 6.58 13.67
CA LYS A 14 -16.33 6.66 14.72
C LYS A 14 -17.16 5.38 14.83
N SER A 15 -17.18 4.56 13.79
CA SER A 15 -17.95 3.31 13.71
C SER A 15 -17.23 2.10 14.33
N LEU A 16 -15.93 2.25 14.59
CA LEU A 16 -15.07 1.24 15.19
C LEU A 16 -15.20 1.23 16.71
N ASP A 17 -15.13 0.04 17.31
CA ASP A 17 -14.96 -0.09 18.75
C ASP A 17 -13.57 0.41 19.19
N LYS A 18 -13.39 0.57 20.50
CA LYS A 18 -12.17 1.18 21.06
C LYS A 18 -10.90 0.41 20.71
N ASP A 19 -10.94 -0.93 20.71
CA ASP A 19 -9.77 -1.76 20.45
C ASP A 19 -9.42 -1.77 18.97
N ALA A 20 -10.40 -2.04 18.10
CA ALA A 20 -10.22 -2.00 16.65
C ALA A 20 -9.77 -0.62 16.17
N LYS A 21 -10.34 0.45 16.73
CA LYS A 21 -9.95 1.83 16.42
C LYS A 21 -8.49 2.10 16.77
N SER A 22 -8.04 1.66 17.95
CA SER A 22 -6.65 1.83 18.38
C SER A 22 -5.69 1.12 17.42
N LYS A 23 -5.97 -0.16 17.10
CA LYS A 23 -5.17 -0.95 16.15
C LYS A 23 -5.15 -0.34 14.76
N TYR A 24 -6.29 0.11 14.26
CA TYR A 24 -6.39 0.74 12.94
C TYR A 24 -5.61 2.06 12.88
N ILE A 25 -5.71 2.92 13.90
CA ILE A 25 -4.94 4.17 13.96
C ILE A 25 -3.45 3.87 14.03
N LEU A 26 -3.03 2.98 14.94
CA LEU A 26 -1.63 2.64 15.14
C LEU A 26 -1.02 2.00 13.88
N CYS A 27 -1.77 1.13 13.21
CA CYS A 27 -1.42 0.58 11.90
C CYS A 27 -1.11 1.70 10.89
N ASN A 28 -2.02 2.67 10.73
CA ASN A 28 -1.82 3.78 9.79
C ASN A 28 -0.65 4.68 10.19
N VAL A 29 -0.40 4.90 11.49
CA VAL A 29 0.76 5.66 11.98
C VAL A 29 2.07 4.95 11.60
N PHE A 30 2.18 3.65 11.87
CA PHE A 30 3.38 2.88 11.49
C PHE A 30 3.54 2.78 9.97
N LEU A 31 2.44 2.61 9.23
CA LEU A 31 2.48 2.60 7.76
C LEU A 31 3.00 3.94 7.22
N PHE A 32 2.50 5.06 7.74
CA PHE A 32 2.94 6.39 7.34
C PHE A 32 4.40 6.67 7.72
N ALA A 33 4.80 6.32 8.95
CA ALA A 33 6.19 6.47 9.39
C ALA A 33 7.16 5.59 8.56
N GLY A 34 6.76 4.34 8.28
CA GLY A 34 7.51 3.43 7.41
C GLY A 34 7.65 3.97 5.99
N ALA A 35 6.58 4.54 5.43
CA ALA A 35 6.57 5.16 4.11
C ALA A 35 7.44 6.43 4.03
N LEU A 36 7.47 7.27 5.08
CA LEU A 36 8.37 8.43 5.14
C LEU A 36 9.84 8.00 5.12
N LEU A 37 10.21 7.02 5.95
CA LEU A 37 11.57 6.46 5.97
C LEU A 37 11.92 5.79 4.63
N PHE A 38 10.95 5.14 4.00
CA PHE A 38 11.10 4.59 2.67
C PHE A 38 11.37 5.70 1.65
N GLY A 39 10.66 6.83 1.72
CA GLY A 39 10.93 8.01 0.88
C GLY A 39 12.35 8.55 1.03
N VAL A 40 12.92 8.55 2.24
CA VAL A 40 14.34 8.89 2.46
C VAL A 40 15.26 7.90 1.76
N HIS A 41 14.94 6.60 1.80
CA HIS A 41 15.67 5.60 1.04
C HIS A 41 15.58 5.86 -0.48
N LEU A 42 14.40 6.21 -1.02
CA LEU A 42 14.21 6.53 -2.44
C LEU A 42 15.05 7.72 -2.88
N ALA A 43 15.07 8.78 -2.08
CA ALA A 43 15.88 9.96 -2.37
C ALA A 43 17.39 9.65 -2.43
N ALA A 44 17.84 8.59 -1.75
CA ALA A 44 19.24 8.18 -1.71
C ALA A 44 19.65 7.19 -2.81
N VAL A 45 18.73 6.40 -3.37
CA VAL A 45 19.05 5.38 -4.40
C VAL A 45 18.44 5.65 -5.78
N GLY A 46 17.67 6.74 -5.90
CA GLY A 46 16.85 6.99 -7.08
C GLY A 46 15.55 6.18 -7.07
N GLY A 47 14.57 6.65 -7.82
CA GLY A 47 13.26 6.03 -7.94
C GLY A 47 12.56 6.46 -9.22
N LEU A 48 11.58 5.67 -9.65
CA LEU A 48 10.79 5.92 -10.87
C LEU A 48 11.64 6.02 -12.15
N GLY A 49 12.74 5.27 -12.24
CA GLY A 49 13.66 5.30 -13.39
C GLY A 49 14.58 6.52 -13.45
N ILE A 50 14.60 7.37 -12.42
CA ILE A 50 15.57 8.47 -12.28
C ILE A 50 16.75 7.95 -11.47
N GLU A 51 17.90 7.77 -12.13
CA GLU A 51 19.14 7.31 -11.48
C GLU A 51 19.67 8.34 -10.50
N VAL A 52 19.79 7.94 -9.22
CA VAL A 52 20.73 8.58 -8.29
C VAL A 52 21.59 7.48 -7.68
N SER A 53 22.83 7.41 -8.15
CA SER A 53 23.94 6.53 -7.76
C SER A 53 23.90 5.08 -8.27
N GLN A 54 24.96 4.70 -9.01
CA GLN A 54 25.26 3.30 -9.38
C GLN A 54 25.86 2.49 -8.22
N GLU A 55 26.21 3.15 -7.11
CA GLU A 55 26.77 2.50 -5.91
C GLU A 55 25.84 2.66 -4.71
N VAL A 56 25.44 1.52 -4.12
CA VAL A 56 24.68 1.51 -2.87
C VAL A 56 25.54 2.13 -1.77
N SER A 57 25.25 3.38 -1.39
CA SER A 57 25.96 4.04 -0.28
C SER A 57 25.92 3.17 0.98
N PRO A 58 27.07 2.74 1.54
CA PRO A 58 27.13 1.92 2.76
C PRO A 58 26.96 2.78 4.03
N SER A 59 26.35 3.96 3.92
CA SER A 59 26.12 4.86 5.05
C SER A 59 25.37 4.13 6.18
N PRO A 60 25.95 4.05 7.39
CA PRO A 60 25.29 3.42 8.54
C PRO A 60 23.91 4.02 8.84
N VAL A 61 23.73 5.31 8.57
CA VAL A 61 22.46 6.02 8.72
C VAL A 61 21.40 5.47 7.76
N LEU A 62 21.76 5.27 6.48
CA LEU A 62 20.83 4.71 5.49
C LEU A 62 20.46 3.26 5.80
N VAL A 63 21.40 2.48 6.34
CA VAL A 63 21.10 1.12 6.81
C VAL A 63 20.06 1.14 7.93
N ILE A 64 20.24 2.01 8.93
CA ILE A 64 19.27 2.18 10.03
C ILE A 64 17.90 2.61 9.49
N VAL A 65 17.84 3.58 8.58
CA VAL A 65 16.59 4.03 7.96
C VAL A 65 15.86 2.89 7.25
N ARG A 66 16.57 2.06 6.48
CA ARG A 66 15.98 0.90 5.77
C ARG A 66 15.44 -0.13 6.75
N VAL A 67 16.21 -0.49 7.78
CA VAL A 67 15.77 -1.45 8.80
C VAL A 67 14.53 -0.93 9.52
N LEU A 68 14.53 0.33 9.98
CA LEU A 68 13.37 0.92 10.64
C LEU A 68 12.14 0.99 9.73
N SER A 69 12.32 1.35 8.46
CA SER A 69 11.22 1.37 7.47
C SER A 69 10.57 -0.01 7.36
N LEU A 70 11.38 -1.07 7.18
CA LEU A 70 10.88 -2.45 7.11
C LEU A 70 10.21 -2.89 8.41
N THR A 71 10.81 -2.59 9.57
CA THR A 71 10.22 -2.91 10.87
C THR A 71 8.85 -2.24 11.04
N PHE A 72 8.72 -0.97 10.70
CA PHE A 72 7.44 -0.26 10.78
C PHE A 72 6.40 -0.82 9.82
N MET A 73 6.78 -1.21 8.59
CA MET A 73 5.85 -1.88 7.68
C MET A 73 5.37 -3.23 8.23
N LEU A 74 6.26 -4.02 8.85
CA LEU A 74 5.88 -5.29 9.46
C LEU A 74 4.95 -5.11 10.67
N ILE A 75 5.22 -4.11 11.52
CA ILE A 75 4.33 -3.77 12.64
C ILE A 75 2.96 -3.32 12.12
N ALA A 76 2.92 -2.48 11.08
CA ALA A 76 1.67 -2.05 10.46
C ALA A 76 0.88 -3.25 9.90
N ALA A 77 1.54 -4.16 9.19
CA ALA A 77 0.89 -5.37 8.66
C ALA A 77 0.33 -6.27 9.77
N TRP A 78 1.06 -6.43 10.88
CA TRP A 78 0.61 -7.20 12.03
C TRP A 78 -0.60 -6.56 12.71
N LEU A 79 -0.56 -5.25 12.98
CA LEU A 79 -1.69 -4.50 13.54
C LEU A 79 -2.90 -4.52 12.61
N TYR A 80 -2.70 -4.44 11.29
CA TYR A 80 -3.78 -4.55 10.31
C TYR A 80 -4.43 -5.94 10.35
N LYS A 81 -3.63 -7.00 10.44
CA LYS A 81 -4.14 -8.36 10.58
C LYS A 81 -5.00 -8.51 11.84
N GLU A 82 -4.54 -7.98 12.98
CA GLU A 82 -5.32 -8.02 14.22
C GLU A 82 -6.61 -7.19 14.13
N PHE A 83 -6.55 -6.02 13.49
CA PHE A 83 -7.73 -5.21 13.20
C PHE A 83 -8.71 -6.00 12.33
N PHE A 84 -8.24 -6.56 11.22
CA PHE A 84 -9.03 -7.29 10.23
C PHE A 84 -9.77 -8.49 10.84
N ALA A 85 -9.09 -9.24 11.72
CA ALA A 85 -9.66 -10.41 12.38
C ALA A 85 -10.88 -10.10 13.27
N THR A 86 -11.07 -8.84 13.69
CA THR A 86 -12.22 -8.43 14.52
C THR A 86 -13.38 -7.83 13.72
N GLN A 87 -13.26 -7.77 12.39
CA GLN A 87 -14.24 -7.12 11.52
C GLN A 87 -15.29 -8.12 11.01
N ASP A 88 -16.41 -7.58 10.57
CA ASP A 88 -17.53 -8.35 10.06
C ASP A 88 -17.27 -8.88 8.63
N GLU A 89 -18.14 -9.79 8.19
CA GLU A 89 -18.03 -10.37 6.85
C GLU A 89 -18.10 -9.31 5.74
N PHE A 90 -18.83 -8.22 5.97
CA PHE A 90 -18.94 -7.13 5.01
C PHE A 90 -17.60 -6.43 4.78
N LEU A 91 -16.87 -6.06 5.84
CA LEU A 91 -15.55 -5.46 5.70
C LEU A 91 -14.50 -6.47 5.20
N ASN A 92 -14.65 -7.74 5.56
CA ASN A 92 -13.80 -8.81 5.03
C ASN A 92 -13.93 -8.91 3.51
N ARG A 93 -15.17 -8.94 3.01
CA ARG A 93 -15.48 -8.95 1.58
C ARG A 93 -14.99 -7.69 0.87
N TYR A 94 -15.15 -6.52 1.50
CA TYR A 94 -14.61 -5.26 0.96
C TYR A 94 -13.08 -5.36 0.76
N ASN A 95 -12.36 -5.83 1.77
CA ASN A 95 -10.91 -5.99 1.67
C ASN A 95 -10.49 -6.97 0.60
N GLU A 96 -11.10 -8.16 0.56
CA GLU A 96 -10.83 -9.15 -0.48
C GLU A 96 -11.09 -8.58 -1.87
N PHE A 97 -12.17 -7.82 -2.04
CA PHE A 97 -12.52 -7.18 -3.31
C PHE A 97 -11.49 -6.13 -3.72
N VAL A 98 -11.10 -5.24 -2.81
CA VAL A 98 -10.11 -4.18 -3.07
C VAL A 98 -8.73 -4.77 -3.33
N LEU A 99 -8.27 -5.70 -2.49
CA LEU A 99 -6.96 -6.35 -2.64
C LEU A 99 -6.89 -7.16 -3.93
N SER A 100 -7.96 -7.86 -4.31
CA SER A 100 -8.01 -8.61 -5.57
C SER A 100 -7.94 -7.68 -6.78
N ASN A 101 -8.66 -6.56 -6.78
CA ASN A 101 -8.54 -5.57 -7.87
C ASN A 101 -7.16 -4.89 -7.87
N GLY A 102 -6.56 -4.66 -6.71
CA GLY A 102 -5.17 -4.22 -6.58
C GLY A 102 -4.20 -5.21 -7.22
N ALA A 103 -4.31 -6.50 -6.90
CA ALA A 103 -3.47 -7.55 -7.48
C ALA A 103 -3.65 -7.65 -9.00
N ILE A 104 -4.89 -7.51 -9.51
CA ILE A 104 -5.16 -7.44 -10.95
C ILE A 104 -4.45 -6.22 -11.57
N GLY A 105 -4.55 -5.05 -10.95
CA GLY A 105 -3.87 -3.83 -11.40
C GLY A 105 -2.34 -3.98 -11.43
N PHE A 106 -1.77 -4.57 -10.38
CA PHE A 106 -0.34 -4.90 -10.29
C PHE A 106 0.10 -5.78 -11.46
N LEU A 107 -0.63 -6.88 -11.70
CA LEU A 107 -0.30 -7.84 -12.76
C LEU A 107 -0.47 -7.23 -14.14
N PHE A 108 -1.56 -6.50 -14.39
CA PHE A 108 -1.85 -5.93 -15.69
C PHE A 108 -0.85 -4.82 -16.06
N VAL A 109 -0.61 -3.89 -15.15
CA VAL A 109 0.39 -2.83 -15.36
C VAL A 109 1.78 -3.43 -15.48
N GLY A 110 2.12 -4.39 -14.62
CA GLY A 110 3.41 -5.07 -14.67
C GLY A 110 3.64 -5.81 -15.99
N PHE A 111 2.63 -6.48 -16.52
CA PHE A 111 2.69 -7.15 -17.81
C PHE A 111 2.84 -6.16 -18.97
N LEU A 112 2.11 -5.04 -18.96
CA LEU A 112 2.24 -4.02 -20.00
C LEU A 112 3.64 -3.40 -20.00
N ILE A 113 4.15 -3.03 -18.83
CA ILE A 113 5.45 -2.37 -18.71
C ILE A 113 6.60 -3.34 -19.04
N SER A 114 6.49 -4.63 -18.69
CA SER A 114 7.52 -5.61 -19.06
C SER A 114 7.63 -5.81 -20.58
N ILE A 115 6.52 -5.71 -21.31
CA ILE A 115 6.53 -5.73 -22.78
C ILE A 115 7.09 -4.44 -23.36
N LEU A 116 6.68 -3.28 -22.81
CA LEU A 116 7.03 -1.97 -23.39
C LEU A 116 8.47 -1.53 -23.06
N SER A 117 8.97 -1.89 -21.89
CA SER A 117 10.27 -1.46 -21.36
C SER A 117 11.43 -1.56 -22.36
N PRO A 118 11.63 -2.67 -23.11
CA PRO A 118 12.70 -2.77 -24.10
C PRO A 118 12.58 -1.79 -25.27
N TYR A 119 11.37 -1.31 -25.58
CA TYR A 119 11.11 -0.41 -26.71
C TYR A 119 11.23 1.07 -26.34
N ILE A 120 11.26 1.40 -25.06
CA ILE A 120 11.30 2.79 -24.55
C ILE A 120 12.54 3.07 -23.71
N ASP A 121 13.51 2.15 -23.69
CA ASP A 121 14.76 2.23 -22.90
C ASP A 121 14.50 2.59 -21.42
N TYR A 122 13.44 2.01 -20.85
CA TYR A 122 13.01 2.30 -19.49
C TYR A 122 13.33 1.13 -18.56
N GLN A 123 14.07 1.39 -17.50
CA GLN A 123 14.32 0.38 -16.46
C GLN A 123 13.15 0.30 -15.50
N VAL A 124 12.48 -0.86 -15.50
CA VAL A 124 11.34 -1.10 -14.64
C VAL A 124 11.77 -1.23 -13.19
N THR A 125 11.09 -0.52 -12.29
CA THR A 125 11.33 -0.55 -10.85
C THR A 125 10.09 -1.11 -10.13
N PHE A 126 10.17 -1.29 -8.81
CA PHE A 126 9.01 -1.71 -8.02
C PHE A 126 7.84 -0.71 -8.06
N TYR A 127 8.11 0.58 -8.27
CA TYR A 127 7.12 1.64 -8.09
C TYR A 127 6.03 1.62 -9.15
N GLU A 128 6.34 1.24 -10.38
CA GLU A 128 5.34 1.17 -11.44
C GLU A 128 4.32 0.06 -11.16
N TYR A 129 4.78 -1.08 -10.65
CA TYR A 129 3.89 -2.16 -10.22
C TYR A 129 3.05 -1.74 -9.01
N PHE A 130 3.64 -1.02 -8.05
CA PHE A 130 2.92 -0.49 -6.88
C PHE A 130 1.86 0.54 -7.29
N LEU A 131 2.14 1.40 -8.27
CA LEU A 131 1.15 2.32 -8.84
C LEU A 131 0.01 1.56 -9.51
N GLY A 132 0.31 0.50 -10.25
CA GLY A 132 -0.70 -0.41 -10.80
C GLY A 132 -1.57 -1.03 -9.72
N PHE A 133 -0.96 -1.48 -8.62
CA PHE A 133 -1.69 -1.96 -7.44
C PHE A 133 -2.60 -0.89 -6.86
N ALA A 134 -2.09 0.32 -6.61
CA ALA A 134 -2.84 1.42 -6.01
C ALA A 134 -4.02 1.89 -6.89
N LEU A 135 -3.84 1.96 -8.22
CA LEU A 135 -4.93 2.25 -9.15
C LEU A 135 -5.98 1.13 -9.12
N GLY A 136 -5.53 -0.13 -9.09
CA GLY A 136 -6.41 -1.29 -8.96
C GLY A 136 -7.23 -1.26 -7.67
N THR A 137 -6.64 -0.91 -6.52
CA THR A 137 -7.39 -0.81 -5.26
C THR A 137 -8.42 0.31 -5.29
N ILE A 138 -8.09 1.48 -5.87
CA ILE A 138 -9.05 2.59 -6.04
C ILE A 138 -10.24 2.17 -6.91
N ILE A 139 -9.98 1.54 -8.06
CA ILE A 139 -11.03 1.01 -8.95
C ILE A 139 -11.86 -0.04 -8.22
N GLY A 140 -11.22 -0.93 -7.47
CA GLY A 140 -11.87 -1.94 -6.64
C GLY A 140 -12.83 -1.33 -5.61
N GLY A 141 -12.39 -0.31 -4.88
CA GLY A 141 -13.20 0.39 -3.88
C GLY A 141 -14.43 1.05 -4.51
N TYR A 142 -14.23 1.74 -5.64
CA TYR A 142 -15.33 2.36 -6.39
C TYR A 142 -16.35 1.33 -6.91
N ARG A 143 -15.87 0.21 -7.48
CA ARG A 143 -16.73 -0.88 -7.96
C ARG A 143 -17.48 -1.56 -6.81
N PHE A 144 -16.83 -1.72 -5.66
CA PHE A 144 -17.48 -2.29 -4.47
C PHE A 144 -18.62 -1.39 -4.00
N HIS A 145 -18.38 -0.07 -3.94
CA HIS A 145 -19.41 0.89 -3.56
C HIS A 145 -20.65 0.79 -4.44
N ASN A 146 -20.47 0.83 -5.76
CA ASN A 146 -21.58 0.76 -6.73
C ASN A 146 -22.32 -0.58 -6.73
N LYS A 147 -21.74 -1.64 -6.17
CA LYS A 147 -22.32 -2.98 -6.17
C LYS A 147 -23.00 -3.33 -4.85
N PHE A 148 -22.49 -2.84 -3.74
CA PHE A 148 -22.89 -3.30 -2.41
C PHE A 148 -23.35 -2.18 -1.46
N ILE A 149 -23.12 -0.91 -1.80
CA ILE A 149 -23.46 0.22 -0.92
C ILE A 149 -24.49 1.16 -1.56
N GLY A 150 -24.30 1.55 -2.83
CA GLY A 150 -25.11 2.55 -3.52
C GLY A 150 -25.39 2.19 -4.97
#